data_AF-A0A0M1J2Q7-F1
#
_entry.id   AF-A0A0M1J2Q7-F1
#
_cell.length_a   1.000
_cell.length_b   1.000
_cell.length_c   1.000
_cell.angle_alpha   90.00
_cell.angle_beta   90.00
_cell.angle_gamma   90.00
#
_symmetry.space_group_name_H-M   'P 1'
#
loop_
_entity.id
_entity.type
_entity.pdbx_description
1 polymer ?
#
loop_
_entity_poly.entity_id
_entity_poly.type
_entity_poly.pdbx_seq_one_letter_code
_entity_poly.pdbx_strand_id
1 'polypeptide(L)' 'MGLNLFRVLLGYLRPILPAIAIASEDFLQIPPLTWDALHSPLLDHTIKPFKPLLTRITPVQIAAVIEASKQDLKTQSIS' A
#
# COMPACT_ATOMS: atom_id res chain seq x y z
N MET A 1 1.72 -19.93 8.21
CA MET A 1 2.07 -18.92 9.23
C MET A 1 2.56 -17.59 8.65
N GLY A 2 3.41 -17.56 7.62
CA GLY A 2 3.94 -16.29 7.06
C GLY A 2 2.88 -15.28 6.60
N LEU A 3 1.75 -15.75 6.05
CA LEU A 3 0.65 -14.91 5.62
C LEU A 3 -0.03 -14.14 6.77
N ASN A 4 -0.17 -14.78 7.93
CA ASN A 4 -0.74 -14.15 9.13
C ASN A 4 0.21 -13.08 9.68
N LEU A 5 1.53 -13.29 9.62
CA LEU A 5 2.51 -12.27 10.01
C LEU A 5 2.51 -11.08 9.05
N PHE A 6 2.43 -11.34 7.74
CA PHE A 6 2.26 -10.28 6.73
C PHE A 6 1.01 -9.42 7.01
N ARG A 7 -0.10 -10.07 7.36
CA ARG A 7 -1.34 -9.39 7.75
C ARG A 7 -1.16 -8.49 8.98
N VAL A 8 -0.45 -8.94 10.01
CA VAL A 8 -0.14 -8.13 11.20
C VAL A 8 0.70 -6.91 10.84
N LEU A 9 1.76 -7.10 10.05
CA LEU A 9 2.61 -5.99 9.59
C LEU A 9 1.80 -4.96 8.79
N LEU A 10 0.90 -5.41 7.91
CA LEU A 10 0.00 -4.53 7.17
C LEU A 10 -0.97 -3.78 8.06
N GLY A 11 -1.48 -4.40 9.13
CA GLY A 11 -2.34 -3.74 10.10
C GLY A 11 -1.63 -2.54 10.74
N TYR A 12 -0.35 -2.69 11.05
CA TYR A 12 0.47 -1.60 11.60
C TYR A 12 0.78 -0.52 10.54
N LEU A 13 0.93 -0.92 9.28
CA LEU A 13 1.23 0.00 8.17
C LEU A 13 0.00 0.69 7.60
N ARG A 14 -1.23 0.22 7.87
CA ARG A 14 -2.48 0.79 7.34
C ARG A 14 -2.58 2.31 7.47
N PRO A 15 -2.32 2.95 8.63
CA PRO A 15 -2.38 4.41 8.74
C PRO A 15 -1.31 5.15 7.93
N ILE A 16 -0.21 4.48 7.53
CA ILE A 16 0.90 5.07 6.76
C ILE A 16 0.71 4.80 5.26
N LEU A 17 0.28 3.58 4.91
CA LEU A 17 0.20 3.06 3.54
C LEU A 17 -1.20 2.48 3.26
N PRO A 18 -2.25 3.32 3.26
CA PRO A 18 -3.64 2.86 3.12
C PRO A 18 -3.89 2.16 1.78
N ALA A 19 -3.25 2.60 0.69
CA ALA A 19 -3.39 1.97 -0.62
C ALA A 19 -2.89 0.51 -0.64
N ILE A 20 -1.80 0.22 0.08
CA ILE A 20 -1.24 -1.13 0.17
C ILE A 20 -2.12 -2.01 1.05
N ALA A 21 -2.67 -1.45 2.14
CA ALA A 21 -3.62 -2.15 2.99
C ALA A 21 -4.84 -2.62 2.18
N ILE A 22 -5.44 -1.74 1.38
CA ILE A 22 -6.60 -2.08 0.52
C ILE A 22 -6.24 -3.17 -0.50
N ALA A 23 -5.10 -3.03 -1.18
CA ALA A 23 -4.68 -4.03 -2.17
C ALA A 23 -4.37 -5.39 -1.52
N SER A 24 -3.87 -5.38 -0.28
CA SER A 24 -3.63 -6.59 0.51
C SER A 24 -4.92 -7.22 1.02
N GLU A 25 -5.92 -6.42 1.39
CA GLU A 25 -7.26 -6.89 1.76
C GLU A 25 -7.92 -7.63 0.59
N ASP A 26 -7.79 -7.10 -0.63
CA ASP A 26 -8.30 -7.76 -1.84
C ASP A 26 -7.57 -9.08 -2.14
N PHE A 27 -6.23 -9.07 -2.04
CA PHE A 27 -5.41 -10.27 -2.22
C PHE A 27 -5.75 -11.36 -1.20
N LEU A 28 -5.86 -10.95 0.08
CA LEU A 28 -6.22 -11.84 1.18
C LEU A 28 -7.71 -12.17 1.20
N GLN A 29 -8.56 -11.56 0.37
CA GLN A 29 -10.02 -11.75 0.39
C GLN A 29 -10.66 -11.54 1.77
N ILE A 30 -10.27 -10.47 2.45
CA ILE A 30 -10.76 -10.14 3.80
C ILE A 30 -11.45 -8.78 3.82
N PRO A 31 -12.34 -8.54 4.80
CA PRO A 31 -12.81 -7.19 5.09
C PRO A 31 -11.66 -6.28 5.52
N PRO A 32 -11.90 -4.96 5.63
CA PRO A 32 -10.90 -4.02 6.08
C PRO A 32 -10.14 -4.48 7.32
N LEU A 33 -8.81 -4.49 7.23
CA LEU A 33 -7.89 -4.78 8.32
C LEU A 33 -8.07 -3.79 9.49
N THR A 34 -8.79 -4.20 10.52
CA THR A 34 -8.89 -3.48 11.79
C THR A 34 -7.95 -4.09 12.83
N TRP A 35 -7.68 -3.33 13.89
CA TRP A 35 -6.91 -3.83 15.04
C TRP A 35 -7.55 -5.08 15.66
N ASP A 36 -8.88 -5.09 15.81
CA ASP A 36 -9.62 -6.24 16.31
C ASP A 36 -9.46 -7.47 15.40
N ALA A 37 -9.44 -7.26 14.09
CA ALA A 37 -9.31 -8.34 13.13
C ALA A 37 -7.95 -9.06 13.26
N LEU A 38 -6.89 -8.39 13.72
CA LEU A 38 -5.56 -8.97 13.91
C LEU A 38 -5.51 -10.06 14.99
N HIS A 39 -6.46 -10.06 15.92
CA HIS A 39 -6.53 -11.09 16.98
C HIS A 39 -6.96 -12.47 16.46
N SER A 40 -7.63 -12.53 15.30
CA SER A 40 -8.07 -13.79 14.69
C SER A 40 -7.21 -14.16 13.48
N PRO A 41 -6.38 -15.21 13.56
CA PRO A 41 -5.58 -15.66 12.43
C PRO A 41 -6.45 -16.24 11.32
N LEU A 42 -5.99 -16.11 10.07
CA LEU A 42 -6.61 -16.80 8.93
C LEU A 42 -6.17 -18.27 8.97
N LEU A 43 -7.14 -19.16 9.13
CA LEU A 43 -6.99 -20.62 9.10
C LEU A 43 -7.89 -21.17 7.99
N ASP A 44 -7.39 -22.10 7.18
CA ASP A 44 -8.11 -22.70 6.04
C ASP A 44 -8.78 -21.68 5.10
N HIS A 45 -8.14 -20.53 4.93
CA HIS A 45 -8.67 -19.40 4.19
C HIS A 45 -8.16 -19.36 2.76
N THR A 46 -9.07 -19.16 1.80
CA THR A 46 -8.72 -19.02 0.38
C THR A 46 -8.29 -17.59 0.07
N ILE A 47 -7.19 -17.46 -0.67
CA ILE A 47 -6.64 -16.17 -1.11
C ILE A 47 -6.62 -16.09 -2.64
N LYS A 48 -6.54 -14.87 -3.16
CA LYS A 48 -6.35 -14.66 -4.60
C LYS A 48 -4.91 -14.98 -5.02
N PRO A 49 -4.66 -15.20 -6.32
CA PRO A 49 -3.30 -15.21 -6.85
C PRO A 49 -2.56 -13.91 -6.52
N PHE A 50 -1.28 -14.03 -6.16
CA PHE A 50 -0.46 -12.90 -5.77
C PHE A 50 -0.25 -11.92 -6.93
N LYS A 51 -0.38 -10.63 -6.65
CA LYS A 51 -0.06 -9.53 -7.56
C LYS A 51 0.98 -8.61 -6.89
N PRO A 52 1.96 -8.08 -7.63
CA PRO A 52 2.91 -7.11 -7.08
C PRO A 52 2.17 -5.88 -6.51
N LEU A 53 2.26 -5.69 -5.18
CA LEU A 53 1.61 -4.58 -4.48
C LEU A 53 2.45 -3.31 -4.48
N LEU A 54 3.76 -3.46 -4.60
CA LEU A 54 4.74 -2.38 -4.59
C LEU A 54 5.70 -2.57 -5.75
N THR A 55 5.85 -1.52 -6.54
CA THR A 55 6.91 -1.43 -7.54
C THR A 55 8.06 -0.62 -6.96
N ARG A 56 9.29 -1.04 -7.26
CA ARG A 56 10.47 -0.27 -6.91
C ARG A 56 10.40 1.11 -7.56
N ILE A 57 10.60 2.15 -6.75
CA ILE A 57 10.76 3.51 -7.25
C ILE A 57 12.07 3.59 -8.03
N THR A 58 11.99 4.09 -9.26
CA THR A 58 13.16 4.29 -10.11
C THR A 58 13.69 5.73 -9.99
N PRO A 59 15.00 5.96 -10.21
CA PRO A 59 15.56 7.32 -10.20
C PRO A 59 14.87 8.27 -11.19
N VAL A 60 14.40 7.73 -12.33
CA VAL A 60 13.68 8.48 -13.36
C VAL A 60 12.34 9.02 -12.83
N GLN A 61 11.60 8.22 -12.06
CA GLN A 61 10.34 8.66 -11.45
C GLN A 61 10.57 9.77 -10.42
N ILE A 62 11.67 9.70 -9.65
CA ILE A 62 12.05 10.76 -8.72
C ILE A 62 12.37 12.06 -9.47
N ALA A 63 13.15 11.97 -10.54
CA ALA A 63 13.48 13.13 -11.38
C ALA A 63 12.22 13.77 -12.00
N ALA A 64 11.26 12.96 -12.46
CA ALA A 64 10.00 13.45 -13.02
C ALA A 64 9.16 14.24 -11.98
N VAL A 65 9.10 13.77 -10.73
CA VAL A 65 8.39 14.49 -9.64
C VAL A 65 9.09 15.82 -9.32
N ILE A 66 10.43 15.83 -9.32
CA ILE A 66 11.21 17.05 -9.09
C ILE A 66 10.99 18.08 -10.21
N GLU A 67 11.00 17.65 -11.47
CA GLU A 67 10.76 18.54 -12.61
C GLU A 67 9.33 19.06 -12.67
N ALA A 68 8.32 18.22 -12.37
CA ALA A 68 6.93 18.66 -12.24
C ALA A 68 6.79 19.74 -11.15
N SER A 69 7.46 19.56 -10.00
CA SER A 69 7.45 20.55 -8.91
C SER A 69 8.07 21.89 -9.31
N LYS A 70 9.09 21.90 -10.19
CA LYS A 70 9.69 23.13 -10.73
C LYS A 70 8.78 23.83 -11.74
N GLN A 71 7.95 23.08 -12.48
CA GLN A 71 6.97 23.66 -13.42
C GLN A 71 5.77 24.26 -12.68
N ASP A 72 5.31 23.65 -11.59
CA ASP A 72 4.24 24.18 -10.75
C ASP A 72 4.64 25.54 -10.12
N LEU A 73 5.88 25.67 -9.66
CA LEU A 73 6.44 26.93 -9.12
C LEU A 73 6.50 28.06 -10.16
N LYS A 74 6.72 27.75 -11.44
CA LYS A 74 6.69 28.76 -12.52
C LYS A 74 5.27 29.17 -12.91
N THR A 75 4.30 28.27 -12.73
CA THR A 75 2.90 28.54 -13.07
C THR A 75 2.22 29.41 -12.01
N GLN A 76 2.64 29.30 -10.74
CA GLN A 76 2.14 30.16 -9.65
C GLN A 76 2.72 31.59 -9.64
N SER A 77 3.82 31.87 -10.35
CA SER A 77 4.43 33.21 -10.41
C SER A 77 3.95 34.08 -11.58
N ILE A 78 2.97 33.61 -12.37
CA ILE A 78 2.45 34.32 -13.57
C ILE A 78 0.91 34.46 -13.48
N SER A 79 0.34 34.63 -12.29
CA SER A 79 -1.04 35.10 -12.07
C SER A 79 -1.06 36.11 -10.94
#